data_AF-A0A7S3DPR9-F1
#
_entry.id   AF-A0A7S3DPR9-F1
#
_cell.length_a   1.000
_cell.length_b   1.000
_cell.length_c   1.000
_cell.angle_alpha   90.00
_cell.angle_beta   90.00
_cell.angle_gamma   90.00
#
_symmetry.space_group_name_H-M   'P 1'
#
loop_
_entity.id
_entity.type
_entity.pdbx_description
1 polymer ?
#
loop_
_entity_poly.entity_id
_entity_poly.type
_entity_poly.pdbx_seq_one_letter_code
_entity_poly.pdbx_strand_id
1 'polypeptide(L)'
;GELAEIQRPTGTYRVVRTAQDPGPTKEELEKTEKRLPEDTFSLTMINPTRSWSFWYGIMTSAFQFLTYSLVIIDVIDTNDSVNPFGFPANVDVAVRIAQCVALLILIPLQDEILEALILVNDGYQSEALETKFHFTSKRKFWMSLILRVLVGCLSIFTSFILIMIESEVLDIFFNFIALQFINDLDNLTFRLGMEGIAGT
;
A
#
# COMPACT_ATOMS: atom_id res chain seq x y z
N GLY A 1 30.85 0.71 -29.58
CA GLY A 1 30.38 1.38 -28.36
C GLY A 1 28.90 1.56 -28.53
N GLU A 2 28.12 0.69 -27.91
CA GLU A 2 26.68 0.85 -27.76
C GLU A 2 26.30 -0.07 -26.61
N LEU A 3 26.29 0.51 -25.41
CA LEU A 3 25.79 -0.17 -24.23
C LEU A 3 24.28 -0.22 -24.41
N ALA A 4 23.75 -1.42 -24.61
CA ALA A 4 22.33 -1.68 -24.46
C ALA A 4 21.93 -1.25 -23.05
N GLU A 5 21.26 -0.10 -22.97
CA GLU A 5 20.66 0.41 -21.76
C GLU A 5 19.59 -0.60 -21.35
N ILE A 6 19.87 -1.39 -20.32
CA ILE A 6 18.91 -2.29 -19.70
C ILE A 6 17.81 -1.40 -19.13
N GLN A 7 16.77 -1.21 -19.93
CA GLN A 7 15.60 -0.43 -19.59
C GLN A 7 14.88 -1.19 -18.47
N ARG A 8 15.25 -0.85 -17.23
CA ARG A 8 14.59 -1.35 -16.03
C ARG A 8 13.09 -1.06 -16.18
N PRO A 9 12.19 -2.00 -15.83
CA PRO A 9 10.76 -1.74 -15.85
C PRO A 9 10.45 -0.74 -14.73
N THR A 10 10.68 0.53 -15.03
CA THR A 10 10.09 1.65 -14.30
C THR A 10 8.60 1.53 -14.55
N GLY A 11 7.81 1.41 -13.47
CA GLY A 11 6.36 1.20 -13.49
C GLY A 11 5.55 2.33 -14.13
N THR A 12 6.17 3.15 -14.96
CA THR A 12 5.55 4.26 -15.68
C THR A 12 4.83 3.72 -16.90
N TYR A 13 3.59 4.12 -17.13
CA TYR A 13 2.85 3.88 -18.37
C TYR A 13 2.36 5.20 -18.95
N ARG A 14 2.27 5.25 -20.28
CA ARG A 14 1.91 6.45 -21.01
C ARG A 14 0.46 6.33 -21.44
N VAL A 15 -0.37 7.29 -21.04
CA VAL A 15 -1.76 7.36 -21.49
C VAL A 15 -1.77 7.79 -22.97
N VAL A 16 -1.98 6.85 -23.88
CA VAL A 16 -2.07 7.14 -25.32
C VAL A 16 -3.47 7.68 -25.61
N ARG A 17 -3.60 8.94 -26.03
CA ARG A 17 -4.84 9.46 -26.61
C ARG A 17 -4.93 9.05 -28.08
N THR A 18 -6.14 8.72 -28.51
CA THR A 18 -6.50 8.30 -29.87
C THR A 18 -6.03 9.26 -30.96
N ALA A 19 -5.76 8.70 -32.14
CA ALA A 19 -4.92 9.15 -33.26
C ALA A 19 -5.27 10.49 -33.98
N GLN A 20 -5.95 11.43 -33.33
CA GLN A 20 -6.42 12.68 -33.94
C GLN A 20 -5.87 13.94 -33.24
N ASP A 21 -4.67 13.89 -32.66
CA ASP A 21 -4.01 15.06 -32.07
C ASP A 21 -2.60 15.24 -32.64
N PRO A 22 -2.16 16.48 -32.94
CA PRO A 22 -0.77 16.77 -33.27
C PRO A 22 0.15 16.21 -32.18
N GLY A 23 1.29 15.63 -32.59
CA GLY A 23 2.18 14.90 -31.69
C GLY A 23 2.50 15.68 -30.41
N PRO A 24 2.39 15.04 -29.23
CA PRO A 24 2.43 15.75 -27.95
C PRO A 24 3.78 16.40 -27.72
N THR A 25 3.74 17.63 -27.21
CA THR A 25 4.91 18.40 -26.78
C THR A 25 5.62 17.68 -25.63
N LYS A 26 6.93 17.88 -25.40
CA LYS A 26 7.66 17.23 -24.30
C LYS A 26 7.02 17.43 -22.91
N GLU A 27 6.42 18.60 -22.68
CA GLU A 27 5.67 18.89 -21.44
C GLU A 27 4.34 18.13 -21.35
N GLU A 28 3.70 17.81 -22.48
CA GLU A 28 2.49 16.98 -22.52
C GLU A 28 2.81 15.49 -22.38
N LEU A 29 3.99 15.07 -22.85
CA LEU A 29 4.55 13.73 -22.63
C LEU A 29 4.78 13.45 -21.14
N GLU A 30 5.38 14.40 -20.42
CA GLU A 30 5.54 14.30 -18.96
C GLU A 30 4.19 14.28 -18.23
N LYS A 31 3.21 15.07 -18.69
CA LYS A 31 1.85 15.04 -18.10
C LYS A 31 1.06 13.75 -18.38
N THR A 32 1.44 12.97 -19.39
CA THR A 32 0.78 11.68 -19.72
C THR A 32 1.50 10.45 -19.20
N GLU A 33 2.69 10.59 -18.60
CA GLU A 33 3.33 9.51 -17.85
C GLU A 33 2.68 9.36 -16.48
N LYS A 34 1.80 8.37 -16.35
CA LYS A 34 1.28 7.95 -15.05
C LYS A 34 2.17 6.84 -14.50
N ARG A 35 2.60 6.97 -13.26
CA ARG A 35 3.34 5.92 -12.56
C ARG A 35 2.37 5.00 -11.86
N LEU A 36 2.55 3.70 -12.03
CA LEU A 36 1.95 2.72 -11.13
C LEU A 36 2.57 2.93 -9.74
N PRO A 37 1.79 2.74 -8.68
CA PRO A 37 2.32 2.76 -7.34
C PRO A 37 3.51 1.80 -7.23
N GLU A 38 4.59 2.24 -6.59
CA GLU A 38 5.81 1.45 -6.46
C GLU A 38 5.68 0.54 -5.24
N ASP A 39 4.73 -0.40 -5.34
CA ASP A 39 4.37 -1.27 -4.24
C ASP A 39 4.17 -2.73 -4.67
N THR A 40 4.17 -3.57 -3.64
CA THR A 40 4.07 -5.02 -3.70
C THR A 40 2.87 -5.49 -4.54
N PHE A 41 1.74 -4.75 -4.45
CA PHE A 41 0.52 -5.04 -5.19
C PHE A 41 0.64 -4.70 -6.68
N SER A 42 1.41 -3.67 -7.06
CA SER A 42 1.68 -3.37 -8.46
C SER A 42 2.61 -4.41 -9.09
N LEU A 43 3.54 -5.00 -8.33
CA LEU A 43 4.37 -6.09 -8.86
C LEU A 43 3.59 -7.35 -9.20
N THR A 44 2.63 -7.72 -8.36
CA THR A 44 1.77 -8.88 -8.62
C THR A 44 0.86 -8.66 -9.84
N MET A 45 0.54 -7.40 -10.14
CA MET A 45 -0.27 -7.02 -11.30
C MET A 45 0.51 -7.05 -12.62
N ILE A 46 1.76 -6.58 -12.61
CA ILE A 46 2.59 -6.36 -13.81
C ILE A 46 3.30 -7.66 -14.23
N ASN A 47 3.71 -8.49 -13.27
CA ASN A 47 4.55 -9.66 -13.55
C ASN A 47 3.76 -10.93 -13.90
N PRO A 48 4.39 -11.90 -14.61
CA PRO A 48 3.78 -13.21 -14.84
C PRO A 48 3.64 -13.97 -13.51
N THR A 49 2.57 -14.78 -13.37
CA THR A 49 2.19 -15.47 -12.12
C THR A 49 3.21 -16.50 -11.61
N ARG A 50 4.28 -16.74 -12.37
CA ARG A 50 5.35 -17.70 -12.04
C ARG A 50 6.71 -17.04 -11.88
N SER A 51 6.81 -15.70 -11.90
CA SER A 51 8.08 -15.03 -11.63
C SER A 51 8.37 -14.96 -10.13
N TRP A 52 9.66 -14.81 -9.80
CA TRP A 52 10.11 -14.55 -8.43
C TRP A 52 9.48 -13.29 -7.84
N SER A 53 9.38 -12.21 -8.63
CA SER A 53 8.76 -10.95 -8.20
C SER A 53 7.27 -11.08 -7.88
N PHE A 54 6.54 -11.98 -8.56
CA PHE A 54 5.13 -12.23 -8.24
C PHE A 54 5.00 -12.91 -6.87
N TRP A 55 5.81 -13.95 -6.61
CA TRP A 55 5.81 -14.65 -5.33
C TRP A 55 6.28 -13.78 -4.18
N TYR A 56 7.29 -12.94 -4.41
CA TYR A 56 7.74 -11.95 -3.46
C TYR A 56 6.58 -11.02 -3.07
N GLY A 57 5.85 -10.52 -4.08
CA GLY A 57 4.67 -9.69 -3.85
C GLY A 57 3.60 -10.35 -2.97
N ILE A 58 3.31 -11.63 -3.24
CA ILE A 58 2.35 -12.41 -2.45
C ILE A 58 2.86 -12.67 -1.02
N MET A 59 4.16 -12.97 -0.85
CA MET A 59 4.76 -13.20 0.47
C MET A 59 4.71 -11.95 1.35
N THR A 60 5.07 -10.81 0.79
CA THR A 60 5.05 -9.52 1.48
C THR A 60 3.62 -9.14 1.87
N SER A 61 2.64 -9.30 0.95
CA SER A 61 1.22 -9.10 1.29
C SER A 61 0.75 -10.04 2.42
N ALA A 62 1.15 -11.31 2.37
CA ALA A 62 0.82 -12.27 3.42
C ALA A 62 1.47 -11.92 4.76
N PHE A 63 2.68 -11.37 4.75
CA PHE A 63 3.38 -10.89 5.94
C PHE A 63 2.67 -9.69 6.57
N GLN A 64 2.16 -8.74 5.76
CA GLN A 64 1.34 -7.63 6.23
C GLN A 64 0.06 -8.14 6.91
N PHE A 65 -0.69 -9.02 6.24
CA PHE A 65 -1.90 -9.62 6.81
C PHE A 65 -1.61 -10.34 8.12
N LEU A 66 -0.52 -11.11 8.18
CA LEU A 66 -0.11 -11.83 9.38
C LEU A 66 0.23 -10.87 10.53
N THR A 67 1.02 -9.84 10.25
CA THR A 67 1.46 -8.86 11.26
C THR A 67 0.27 -8.12 11.86
N TYR A 68 -0.63 -7.59 11.03
CA TYR A 68 -1.82 -6.92 11.53
C TYR A 68 -2.76 -7.86 12.29
N SER A 69 -2.92 -9.10 11.80
CA SER A 69 -3.74 -10.09 12.51
C SER A 69 -3.15 -10.46 13.86
N LEU A 70 -1.83 -10.60 13.96
CA LEU A 70 -1.14 -10.88 15.23
C LEU A 70 -1.33 -9.75 16.22
N VAL A 71 -1.20 -8.49 15.79
CA VAL A 71 -1.45 -7.33 16.66
C VAL A 71 -2.90 -7.34 17.15
N ILE A 72 -3.88 -7.57 16.27
CA ILE A 72 -5.29 -7.64 16.67
C ILE A 72 -5.53 -8.76 17.70
N ILE A 73 -4.94 -9.94 17.51
CA ILE A 73 -5.08 -11.07 18.43
C ILE A 73 -4.42 -10.79 19.78
N ASP A 74 -3.24 -10.16 19.78
CA ASP A 74 -2.50 -9.79 20.99
C ASP A 74 -3.26 -8.74 21.81
N VAL A 75 -3.91 -7.81 21.13
CA VAL A 75 -4.57 -6.66 21.73
C VAL A 75 -6.01 -6.99 22.19
N ILE A 76 -6.70 -7.92 21.55
CA ILE A 76 -8.06 -8.32 21.94
C ILE A 76 -7.99 -9.45 22.97
N ASP A 77 -8.33 -9.14 24.24
CA ASP A 77 -8.49 -10.14 25.27
C ASP A 77 -9.84 -10.84 25.15
N THR A 78 -9.86 -11.94 24.39
CA THR A 78 -11.06 -12.78 24.23
C THR A 78 -11.56 -13.45 25.52
N ASN A 79 -10.79 -13.40 26.61
CA ASN A 79 -11.20 -13.95 27.91
C ASN A 79 -11.99 -12.94 28.75
N ASP A 80 -11.87 -11.63 28.45
CA ASP A 80 -12.65 -10.59 29.13
C ASP A 80 -14.00 -10.38 28.42
N SER A 81 -15.06 -10.93 29.01
CA SER A 81 -16.43 -10.76 28.50
C SER A 81 -17.03 -9.36 28.68
N VAL A 82 -16.41 -8.50 29.49
CA VAL A 82 -16.90 -7.16 29.81
C VAL A 82 -16.19 -6.10 28.97
N ASN A 83 -14.88 -6.22 28.78
CA ASN A 83 -14.07 -5.28 28.00
C ASN A 83 -13.01 -5.99 27.14
N PRO A 84 -13.41 -6.72 26.09
CA PRO A 84 -12.49 -7.50 25.26
C PRO A 84 -11.45 -6.65 24.51
N PHE A 85 -11.70 -5.36 24.35
CA PHE A 85 -10.77 -4.42 23.72
C PHE A 85 -9.89 -3.67 24.71
N GLY A 86 -10.08 -3.85 26.03
CA GLY A 86 -9.29 -3.17 27.04
C GLY A 86 -9.42 -1.64 27.04
N PHE A 87 -10.48 -1.07 26.45
CA PHE A 87 -10.60 0.40 26.35
C PHE A 87 -10.70 1.04 27.75
N PRO A 88 -9.78 1.97 28.10
CA PRO A 88 -9.79 2.61 29.40
C PRO A 88 -10.96 3.59 29.53
N ALA A 89 -11.92 3.28 30.42
CA ALA A 89 -13.12 4.12 30.62
C ALA A 89 -12.82 5.50 31.24
N ASN A 90 -11.66 5.66 31.88
CA ASN A 90 -11.30 6.87 32.61
C ASN A 90 -9.94 7.43 32.17
N VAL A 91 -9.85 7.84 30.91
CA VAL A 91 -8.68 8.57 30.38
C VAL A 91 -8.82 10.08 30.60
N ASP A 92 -7.67 10.72 30.83
CA ASP A 92 -7.53 12.17 30.96
C ASP A 92 -8.04 12.90 29.69
N VAL A 93 -8.52 14.12 29.86
CA VAL A 93 -9.05 14.95 28.77
C VAL A 93 -7.97 15.20 27.72
N ALA A 94 -6.71 15.39 28.15
CA ALA A 94 -5.58 15.55 27.23
C ALA A 94 -5.40 14.32 26.32
N VAL A 95 -5.54 13.12 26.87
CA VAL A 95 -5.43 11.84 26.14
C VAL A 95 -6.56 11.71 25.14
N ARG A 96 -7.80 12.05 25.52
CA ARG A 96 -8.95 12.03 24.58
C ARG A 96 -8.76 12.98 23.40
N ILE A 97 -8.22 14.17 23.65
CA ILE A 97 -7.90 15.13 22.58
C ILE A 97 -6.82 14.55 21.67
N ALA A 98 -5.76 13.97 22.24
CA ALA A 98 -4.69 13.33 21.47
C ALA A 98 -5.21 12.17 20.62
N GLN A 99 -6.06 11.30 21.17
CA GLN A 99 -6.71 10.20 20.44
C GLN A 99 -7.53 10.74 19.25
N CYS A 100 -8.35 11.77 19.45
CA CYS A 100 -9.10 12.39 18.35
C CYS A 100 -8.19 12.95 17.25
N VAL A 101 -7.11 13.65 17.63
CA VAL A 101 -6.15 14.20 16.67
C VAL A 101 -5.40 13.08 15.94
N ALA A 102 -4.98 12.04 16.65
CA ALA A 102 -4.31 10.88 16.08
C ALA A 102 -5.20 10.17 15.04
N LEU A 103 -6.50 10.00 15.32
CA LEU A 103 -7.44 9.42 14.37
C LEU A 103 -7.63 10.28 13.09
N LEU A 104 -7.55 11.61 13.21
CA LEU A 104 -7.59 12.49 12.04
C LEU A 104 -6.32 12.39 11.19
N ILE A 105 -5.16 12.26 11.83
CA ILE A 105 -3.86 12.10 11.17
C ILE A 105 -3.71 10.69 10.58
N LEU A 106 -4.36 9.69 11.18
CA LEU A 106 -4.31 8.30 10.73
C LEU A 106 -4.81 8.14 9.29
N ILE A 107 -5.87 8.84 8.90
CA ILE A 107 -6.49 8.69 7.58
C ILE A 107 -5.52 9.03 6.43
N PRO A 108 -4.88 10.21 6.38
CA PRO A 108 -3.97 10.57 5.30
C PRO A 108 -2.63 9.83 5.32
N LEU A 109 -2.26 9.15 6.42
CA LEU A 109 -1.01 8.38 6.49
C LEU A 109 -1.12 7.00 5.81
N GLN A 110 -2.32 6.58 5.43
CA GLN A 110 -2.55 5.22 4.93
C GLN A 110 -2.33 5.17 3.42
N ASP A 111 -1.08 4.92 3.04
CA ASP A 111 -0.62 4.90 1.64
C ASP A 111 -1.42 3.87 0.81
N GLU A 112 -1.74 2.70 1.36
CA GLU A 112 -2.46 1.64 0.63
C GLU A 112 -3.85 2.08 0.17
N ILE A 113 -4.59 2.81 1.02
CA ILE A 113 -5.93 3.30 0.68
C ILE A 113 -5.84 4.46 -0.30
N LEU A 114 -4.89 5.38 -0.11
CA LEU A 114 -4.68 6.50 -1.02
C LEU A 114 -4.33 6.00 -2.43
N GLU A 115 -3.38 5.08 -2.53
CA GLU A 115 -2.96 4.49 -3.79
C GLU A 115 -4.07 3.68 -4.45
N ALA A 116 -4.83 2.90 -3.67
CA ALA A 116 -6.01 2.19 -4.18
C ALA A 116 -7.05 3.17 -4.76
N LEU A 117 -7.32 4.28 -4.07
CA LEU A 117 -8.27 5.30 -4.51
C LEU A 117 -7.81 6.00 -5.79
N ILE A 118 -6.52 6.35 -5.88
CA ILE A 118 -5.92 6.91 -7.10
C ILE A 118 -6.08 5.92 -8.25
N LEU A 119 -5.80 4.63 -8.02
CA LEU A 119 -5.92 3.59 -9.05
C LEU A 119 -7.36 3.39 -9.52
N VAL A 120 -8.33 3.49 -8.60
CA VAL A 120 -9.77 3.44 -8.93
C VAL A 120 -10.18 4.66 -9.76
N ASN A 121 -9.76 5.86 -9.35
CA ASN A 121 -10.07 7.11 -10.03
C ASN A 121 -9.46 7.15 -11.44
N ASP A 122 -8.25 6.63 -11.59
CA ASP A 122 -7.56 6.55 -12.87
C ASP A 122 -8.17 5.51 -13.82
N GLY A 123 -8.85 4.51 -13.25
CA GLY A 123 -9.56 3.46 -13.96
C GLY A 123 -8.62 2.45 -14.64
N TYR A 124 -9.21 1.34 -15.10
CA TYR A 124 -8.46 0.33 -15.84
C TYR A 124 -8.22 0.80 -17.28
N GLN A 125 -7.02 1.32 -17.56
CA GLN A 125 -6.61 1.75 -18.91
C GLN A 125 -6.00 0.58 -19.69
N SER A 126 -6.87 -0.27 -20.26
CA SER A 126 -6.49 -1.48 -21.04
C SER A 126 -5.43 -1.17 -22.10
N GLU A 127 -5.60 -0.10 -22.88
CA GLU A 127 -4.73 0.23 -24.01
C GLU A 127 -3.30 0.60 -23.60
N ALA A 128 -3.14 1.38 -22.53
CA ALA A 128 -1.83 1.82 -22.04
C ALA A 128 -1.10 0.73 -21.25
N LEU A 129 -1.85 -0.14 -20.58
CA LEU A 129 -1.30 -1.26 -19.81
C LEU A 129 -0.93 -2.44 -20.72
N GLU A 130 -1.75 -2.79 -21.72
CA GLU A 130 -1.47 -3.89 -22.63
C GLU A 130 -0.29 -3.59 -23.59
N THR A 131 -0.11 -2.32 -23.98
CA THR A 131 1.03 -1.93 -24.84
C THR A 131 2.38 -1.96 -24.13
N LYS A 132 2.46 -1.72 -22.81
CA LYS A 132 3.70 -1.84 -22.03
C LYS A 132 3.87 -3.20 -21.34
N PHE A 133 2.78 -3.85 -20.94
CA PHE A 133 2.81 -5.06 -20.12
C PHE A 133 1.88 -6.12 -20.69
N HIS A 134 2.45 -6.99 -21.52
CA HIS A 134 1.73 -8.06 -22.24
C HIS A 134 1.04 -9.10 -21.34
N PHE A 135 1.26 -9.05 -20.02
CA PHE A 135 0.79 -10.03 -19.02
C PHE A 135 -0.25 -9.47 -18.03
N THR A 136 -0.68 -8.22 -18.20
CA THR A 136 -1.64 -7.56 -17.31
C THR A 136 -3.07 -7.93 -17.70
N SER A 137 -3.76 -8.66 -16.81
CA SER A 137 -5.16 -9.07 -17.01
C SER A 137 -6.08 -8.24 -16.12
N LYS A 138 -7.28 -7.91 -16.60
CA LYS A 138 -8.36 -7.27 -15.82
C LYS A 138 -8.58 -7.93 -14.45
N ARG A 139 -8.50 -9.26 -14.39
CA ARG A 139 -8.68 -10.01 -13.13
C ARG A 139 -7.58 -9.72 -12.12
N LYS A 140 -6.32 -9.60 -12.58
CA LYS A 140 -5.18 -9.30 -11.71
C LYS A 140 -5.24 -7.87 -11.19
N PHE A 141 -5.66 -6.91 -12.03
CA PHE A 141 -5.87 -5.52 -11.62
C PHE A 141 -6.88 -5.42 -10.47
N TRP A 142 -8.07 -6.02 -10.65
CA TRP A 142 -9.09 -6.03 -9.59
C TRP A 142 -8.64 -6.79 -8.34
N MET A 143 -7.93 -7.91 -8.49
CA MET A 143 -7.39 -8.66 -7.36
C MET A 143 -6.39 -7.83 -6.56
N SER A 144 -5.43 -7.19 -7.24
CA SER A 144 -4.43 -6.30 -6.64
C SER A 144 -5.11 -5.15 -5.88
N LEU A 145 -6.12 -4.52 -6.51
CA LEU A 145 -6.89 -3.46 -5.90
C LEU A 145 -7.64 -3.92 -4.63
N ILE A 146 -8.32 -5.06 -4.69
CA ILE A 146 -9.04 -5.61 -3.53
C ILE A 146 -8.06 -5.93 -2.40
N LEU A 147 -6.91 -6.51 -2.72
CA LEU A 147 -5.90 -6.88 -1.73
C LEU A 147 -5.34 -5.63 -1.03
N ARG A 148 -5.03 -4.57 -1.80
CA ARG A 148 -4.56 -3.29 -1.27
C ARG A 148 -5.60 -2.63 -0.35
N VAL A 149 -6.88 -2.63 -0.77
CA VAL A 149 -7.97 -2.09 0.07
C VAL A 149 -8.13 -2.91 1.35
N LEU A 150 -8.08 -4.25 1.28
CA LEU A 150 -8.21 -5.10 2.46
C LEU A 150 -7.07 -4.88 3.45
N VAL A 151 -5.82 -4.79 2.98
CA VAL A 151 -4.66 -4.51 3.83
C VAL A 151 -4.79 -3.12 4.45
N GLY A 152 -5.12 -2.09 3.66
CA GLY A 152 -5.33 -0.74 4.17
C GLY A 152 -6.46 -0.66 5.20
N CYS A 153 -7.58 -1.36 5.00
CA CYS A 153 -8.65 -1.43 5.99
C CYS A 153 -8.19 -2.12 7.29
N LEU A 154 -7.42 -3.19 7.19
CA LEU A 154 -6.90 -3.91 8.34
C LEU A 154 -5.87 -3.07 9.12
N SER A 155 -5.02 -2.32 8.40
CA SER A 155 -4.07 -1.37 8.97
C SER A 155 -4.79 -0.25 9.74
N ILE A 156 -5.79 0.40 9.13
CA ILE A 156 -6.60 1.43 9.79
C ILE A 156 -7.29 0.88 11.04
N PHE A 157 -7.88 -0.30 10.94
CA PHE A 157 -8.58 -0.92 12.05
C PHE A 157 -7.63 -1.25 13.21
N THR A 158 -6.47 -1.84 12.91
CA THR A 158 -5.43 -2.13 13.90
C THR A 158 -4.93 -0.86 14.58
N SER A 159 -4.65 0.17 13.78
CA SER A 159 -4.21 1.47 14.27
C SER A 159 -5.25 2.15 15.16
N PHE A 160 -6.53 2.06 14.77
CA PHE A 160 -7.64 2.57 15.58
C PHE A 160 -7.68 1.91 16.96
N ILE A 161 -7.59 0.58 17.02
CA ILE A 161 -7.60 -0.14 18.31
C ILE A 161 -6.42 0.29 19.16
N LEU A 162 -5.20 0.33 18.59
CA LEU A 162 -4.00 0.73 19.32
C LEU A 162 -4.10 2.16 19.86
N ILE A 163 -4.61 3.11 19.10
CA ILE A 163 -4.81 4.50 19.57
C ILE A 163 -5.81 4.54 20.73
N MET A 164 -6.89 3.74 20.66
CA MET A 164 -7.97 3.77 21.64
C MET A 164 -7.63 3.10 22.97
N ILE A 165 -6.66 2.18 22.97
CA ILE A 165 -6.24 1.46 24.19
C ILE A 165 -5.28 2.29 25.02
N GLU A 166 -4.44 3.10 24.38
CA GLU A 166 -3.43 3.84 25.11
C GLU A 166 -4.02 4.89 26.03
N SER A 167 -3.53 4.88 27.26
CA SER A 167 -3.93 5.81 28.31
C SER A 167 -3.01 7.02 28.45
N GLU A 168 -1.88 7.02 27.73
CA GLU A 168 -0.92 8.11 27.71
C GLU A 168 -0.75 8.67 26.30
N VAL A 169 -0.62 10.00 26.20
CA VAL A 169 -0.45 10.71 24.92
C VAL A 169 0.82 10.25 24.19
N LEU A 170 1.88 10.00 24.95
CA LEU A 170 3.19 9.63 24.42
C LEU A 170 3.13 8.24 23.76
N ASP A 171 2.45 7.30 24.39
CA ASP A 171 2.29 5.93 23.89
C ASP A 171 1.46 5.90 22.60
N ILE A 172 0.45 6.77 22.47
CA ILE A 172 -0.30 6.95 21.21
C ILE A 172 0.66 7.31 20.05
N PHE A 173 1.57 8.27 20.27
CA PHE A 173 2.53 8.67 19.25
C PHE A 173 3.57 7.59 18.96
N PHE A 174 3.98 6.80 19.95
CA PHE A 174 4.89 5.68 19.74
C PHE A 174 4.27 4.53 18.97
N ASN A 175 3.01 4.17 19.25
CA ASN A 175 2.30 3.18 18.45
C ASN A 175 2.17 3.62 17.00
N PHE A 176 1.92 4.91 16.77
CA PHE A 176 1.88 5.48 15.43
C PHE A 176 3.23 5.39 14.68
N ILE A 177 4.33 5.72 15.36
CA ILE A 177 5.69 5.61 14.78
C ILE A 177 6.03 4.14 14.49
N ALA A 178 5.68 3.22 15.40
CA ALA A 178 5.92 1.80 15.23
C ALA A 178 5.17 1.22 14.02
N LEU A 179 3.90 1.59 13.85
CA LEU A 179 3.11 1.19 12.69
C LEU A 179 3.66 1.75 11.38
N GLN A 180 4.04 3.03 11.36
CA GLN A 180 4.65 3.64 10.17
C GLN A 180 5.97 2.95 9.81
N PHE A 181 6.79 2.60 10.80
CA PHE A 181 8.03 1.86 10.57
C PHE A 181 7.79 0.49 9.92
N ILE A 182 6.72 -0.21 10.30
CA ILE A 182 6.35 -1.49 9.68
C ILE A 182 5.98 -1.30 8.20
N ASN A 183 5.19 -0.26 7.88
CA ASN A 183 4.84 0.07 6.50
C ASN A 183 6.06 0.46 5.67
N ASP A 184 6.96 1.27 6.23
CA ASP A 184 8.19 1.69 5.58
C ASP A 184 9.14 0.51 5.33
N LEU A 185 9.20 -0.46 6.25
CA LEU A 185 9.99 -1.68 6.10
C LEU A 185 9.45 -2.55 4.97
N ASP A 186 8.13 -2.65 4.82
CA ASP A 186 7.49 -3.36 3.72
C ASP A 186 7.85 -2.75 2.36
N ASN A 187 7.74 -1.43 2.26
CA ASN A 187 8.11 -0.67 1.08
C ASN A 187 9.62 -0.74 0.77
N LEU A 188 10.47 -0.77 1.79
CA LEU A 188 11.91 -0.97 1.60
C LEU A 188 12.22 -2.38 1.10
N THR A 189 11.55 -3.38 1.67
CA THR A 189 11.65 -4.79 1.28
C THR A 189 11.25 -4.96 -0.19
N PHE A 190 10.17 -4.32 -0.62
CA PHE A 190 9.76 -4.21 -2.01
C PHE A 190 10.85 -3.64 -2.92
N ARG A 191 11.44 -2.51 -2.55
CA ARG A 191 12.51 -1.85 -3.33
C ARG A 191 13.74 -2.75 -3.47
N LEU A 192 14.10 -3.47 -2.41
CA LEU A 192 15.20 -4.44 -2.43
C LEU A 192 14.89 -5.65 -3.34
N GLY A 193 13.64 -6.10 -3.36
CA GLY A 193 13.17 -7.12 -4.30
C GLY A 193 13.23 -6.67 -5.76
N MET A 194 12.94 -5.39 -6.01
CA MET A 194 12.98 -4.79 -7.34
C MET A 194 14.38 -4.54 -7.89
N GLU A 195 15.34 -4.22 -7.02
CA GLU A 195 16.73 -4.00 -7.42
C GLU A 195 17.49 -5.31 -7.74
N GLY A 196 16.83 -6.47 -7.62
CA GLY A 196 17.41 -7.78 -7.97
C GLY A 196 18.41 -8.32 -6.95
N ILE A 197 18.60 -7.63 -5.82
CA ILE A 197 19.51 -8.05 -4.74
C ILE A 197 18.98 -9.31 -4.03
N ALA A 198 17.66 -9.48 -3.99
CA ALA A 198 16.99 -10.65 -3.39
C ALA A 198 16.60 -11.75 -4.40
N GLY A 199 17.07 -11.70 -5.65
CA GLY A 199 16.80 -12.78 -6.61
C GLY A 199 17.29 -12.53 -8.04
N THR A 200 18.48 -13.04 -8.33
CA THR A 200 18.76 -13.79 -9.57
C THR A 200 18.35 -15.24 -9.41
#